data_AF-A0A1H4QQT7-F1
#
_entry.id   AF-A0A1H4QQT7-F1
#
_cell.length_a   1.000
_cell.length_b   1.000
_cell.length_c   1.000
_cell.angle_alpha   90.00
_cell.angle_beta   90.00
_cell.angle_gamma   90.00
#
_symmetry.space_group_name_H-M   'P 1'
#
loop_
_entity.id
_entity.type
_entity.pdbx_description
1 polymer ?
#
loop_
_entity_poly.entity_id
_entity_poly.type
_entity_poly.pdbx_seq_one_letter_code
_entity_poly.pdbx_strand_id
1 'polypeptide(L)' 'MNDELKIEDIQLGDGKAVVKGALITTQYNGFLEDGSKFDSSYDRGKAFQCVIGTGRVIKGWELLLH' A
#
# COMPACT_ATOMS: atom_id res chain seq x y z
N MET A 1 13.61 17.94 -5.49
CA MET A 1 13.53 16.50 -5.78
C MET A 1 12.16 16.26 -6.37
N ASN A 2 12.08 15.75 -7.59
CA ASN A 2 10.80 15.28 -8.12
C ASN A 2 10.54 13.94 -7.44
N ASP A 3 9.75 13.94 -6.38
CA ASP A 3 9.28 12.73 -5.71
C ASP A 3 8.24 12.04 -6.61
N GLU A 4 8.70 11.51 -7.75
CA GLU A 4 7.86 10.74 -8.66
C GLU A 4 7.54 9.39 -8.02
N LEU A 5 6.29 9.23 -7.60
CA LEU A 5 5.74 7.94 -7.25
C LEU A 5 5.77 7.03 -8.49
N LYS A 6 6.58 5.98 -8.45
CA LYS A 6 6.59 4.93 -9.47
C LYS A 6 5.73 3.76 -8.99
N ILE A 7 4.79 3.37 -9.84
CA ILE A 7 3.89 2.24 -9.61
C ILE A 7 4.12 1.26 -10.75
N GLU A 8 4.29 -0.01 -10.42
CA GLU A 8 4.39 -1.10 -11.39
C GLU A 8 3.48 -2.25 -10.95
N ASP A 9 2.56 -2.62 -11.83
CA ASP A 9 1.69 -3.78 -11.62
C ASP A 9 2.37 -5.03 -12.17
N ILE A 10 2.82 -5.91 -11.27
CA ILE A 10 3.41 -7.20 -11.65
C ILE A 10 2.32 -8.18 -12.12
N GLN A 11 1.16 -8.13 -11.47
CA GLN A 11 0.00 -8.95 -11.81
C GLN A 11 -1.27 -8.15 -11.55
N LEU A 12 -2.05 -7.92 -12.60
CA LEU A 12 -3.35 -7.27 -12.51
C LEU A 12 -4.35 -8.21 -11.83
N GLY A 13 -5.10 -7.69 -10.87
CA GLY A 13 -6.21 -8.41 -10.26
C GLY A 13 -7.53 -8.13 -11.00
N ASP A 14 -8.40 -9.12 -11.09
CA ASP A 14 -9.74 -8.98 -11.69
C ASP A 14 -10.80 -8.41 -10.72
N GLY A 15 -10.34 -7.87 -9.58
CA GLY A 15 -11.19 -7.35 -8.52
C GLY A 15 -11.78 -5.98 -8.84
N LYS A 16 -12.76 -5.56 -8.03
CA LYS A 16 -13.26 -4.18 -8.10
C LYS A 16 -12.17 -3.21 -7.64
N ALA A 17 -12.06 -2.09 -8.36
CA ALA A 17 -11.23 -0.97 -7.93
C ALA A 17 -11.64 -0.52 -6.52
N VAL A 18 -10.63 -0.17 -5.72
CA VAL A 18 -10.83 0.33 -4.36
C VAL A 18 -11.47 1.72 -4.45
N VAL A 19 -12.45 1.98 -3.57
CA VAL A 19 -13.13 3.28 -3.49
C VAL A 19 -12.83 3.95 -2.16
N LYS A 20 -12.99 5.28 -2.11
CA LYS A 20 -12.87 6.04 -0.85
C LYS A 20 -13.79 5.45 0.23
N GLY A 21 -13.22 5.13 1.39
CA GLY A 21 -13.92 4.49 2.50
C GLY A 21 -13.94 2.96 2.47
N ALA A 22 -13.35 2.32 1.46
CA ALA A 22 -13.22 0.88 1.42
C ALA A 22 -12.20 0.37 2.45
N LEU A 23 -12.58 -0.71 3.16
CA LEU A 23 -11.67 -1.47 3.99
C LEU A 23 -10.88 -2.43 3.09
N ILE A 24 -9.56 -2.24 3.04
CA ILE A 24 -8.67 -3.17 2.34
C ILE A 24 -7.95 -4.07 3.35
N THR A 25 -7.68 -5.30 2.93
CA THR A 25 -6.81 -6.24 3.65
C THR A 25 -5.70 -6.62 2.69
N THR A 26 -4.44 -6.37 3.06
CA THR A 26 -3.29 -6.61 2.17
C THR A 26 -2.07 -7.08 2.96
N GLN A 27 -1.17 -7.75 2.24
CA GLN A 27 0.16 -8.07 2.72
C GLN A 27 1.17 -7.19 1.97
N TYR A 28 2.06 -6.53 2.69
CA TYR A 28 3.12 -5.69 2.16
C TYR A 28 4.44 -5.87 2.92
N ASN A 29 5.52 -5.46 2.24
CA ASN A 29 6.83 -5.20 2.82
C ASN A 29 7.23 -3.77 2.45
N GLY A 30 7.60 -2.99 3.46
CA GLY A 30 8.07 -1.62 3.34
C GLY A 30 9.56 -1.52 3.62
N PHE A 31 10.29 -0.96 2.67
CA PHE A 31 11.73 -0.70 2.75
C PHE A 31 12.02 0.78 2.55
N LEU A 32 13.07 1.26 3.22
CA LEU A 32 13.68 2.56 2.97
C LEU A 32 14.58 2.48 1.73
N GLU A 33 15.00 3.63 1.21
CA GLU A 33 15.85 3.72 0.01
C GLU A 33 17.21 3.05 0.19
N ASP A 34 17.70 2.94 1.43
CA ASP A 34 18.93 2.24 1.80
C ASP A 34 18.78 0.71 1.84
N GLY A 35 17.57 0.19 1.58
CA GLY A 35 17.24 -1.23 1.67
C GLY A 35 16.83 -1.69 3.08
N SER A 36 16.88 -0.82 4.09
CA SER A 36 16.45 -1.15 5.45
C SER A 36 14.94 -1.35 5.49
N LYS A 37 14.49 -2.51 5.97
CA LYS A 37 13.07 -2.77 6.17
C LYS A 37 12.54 -1.92 7.32
N PHE A 38 11.57 -1.04 7.07
CA PHE A 38 10.94 -0.25 8.13
C PHE A 38 9.68 -0.95 8.66
N ASP A 39 8.96 -1.70 7.83
CA ASP A 39 7.73 -2.37 8.22
C ASP A 39 7.38 -3.56 7.33
N SER A 40 6.78 -4.60 7.88
CA SER A 40 6.24 -5.71 7.10
C SER A 40 5.07 -6.37 7.82
N SER A 41 4.00 -6.60 7.08
CA SER A 41 2.86 -7.41 7.57
C SER A 41 3.18 -8.89 7.68
N TYR A 42 4.11 -9.40 6.86
CA TYR A 42 4.57 -10.79 6.95
C TYR A 42 5.34 -11.05 8.24
N ASP A 43 6.19 -10.10 8.65
CA ASP A 43 6.94 -10.19 9.91
C ASP A 43 6.01 -10.18 11.13
N ARG A 44 4.83 -9.56 11.02
CA ARG A 44 3.80 -9.56 12.07
C ARG A 44 2.90 -10.80 12.04
N GLY A 45 3.03 -11.66 11.03
CA GLY A 45 2.20 -12.85 10.86
C GLY A 45 0.71 -12.58 10.64
N LYS A 46 0.32 -11.33 10.35
CA LYS A 46 -1.08 -10.95 10.12
C LYS A 46 -1.19 -9.93 8.99
N ALA A 47 -2.24 -10.10 8.19
CA ALA A 47 -2.54 -9.15 7.12
C ALA A 47 -2.81 -7.75 7.70
N PHE A 48 -2.39 -6.73 6.96
CA PHE A 48 -2.66 -5.36 7.32
C PHE A 48 -4.04 -4.94 6.82
N GLN A 49 -4.82 -4.32 7.70
CA GLN A 49 -6.14 -3.81 7.39
C GLN A 49 -6.16 -2.30 7.55
N CYS A 50 -6.60 -1.59 6.52
CA CYS A 50 -6.76 -0.14 6.58
C CYS A 50 -7.93 0.35 5.73
N VAL A 51 -8.43 1.53 6.07
CA VAL A 51 -9.51 2.18 5.32
C VAL A 51 -8.91 3.27 4.44
N ILE A 52 -9.01 3.09 3.12
CA ILE A 52 -8.45 4.02 2.12
C ILE A 52 -9.31 5.26 2.01
N GLY A 53 -8.69 6.42 1.82
CA GLY A 53 -9.38 7.69 1.62
C GLY A 53 -9.76 8.41 2.92
N THR A 54 -9.17 7.99 4.04
CA THR A 54 -9.31 8.64 5.35
C THR A 54 -8.08 9.45 5.75
N GLY A 55 -7.03 9.47 4.91
CA GLY A 55 -5.76 10.15 5.20
C GLY A 55 -4.95 9.51 6.33
N ARG A 56 -5.32 8.29 6.75
CA ARG A 56 -4.65 7.54 7.84
C ARG A 56 -3.64 6.50 7.35
N VAL A 57 -3.40 6.45 6.05
CA VAL A 57 -2.45 5.51 5.42
C VAL A 57 -1.31 6.27 4.77
N ILE A 58 -0.21 5.56 4.50
CA ILE A 58 0.93 6.10 3.76
C ILE A 58 0.40 6.66 2.43
N LYS A 59 0.69 7.94 2.12
CA LYS A 59 0.12 8.66 0.96
C LYS A 59 0.27 7.92 -0.36
N GLY A 60 1.37 7.19 -0.56
CA GLY A 60 1.58 6.35 -1.75
C GLY A 60 0.48 5.30 -1.95
N TRP A 61 -0.12 4.78 -0.87
CA TRP A 61 -1.26 3.86 -0.96
C TRP A 61 -2.54 4.56 -1.39
N GLU A 62 -2.77 5.81 -0.99
CA GLU A 62 -3.94 6.56 -1.46
C GLU A 62 -3.80 6.91 -2.95
N LEU A 63 -2.58 7.16 -3.44
CA LEU A 63 -2.33 7.43 -4.85
C LEU A 63 -2.31 6.17 -5.72
N LEU A 64 -1.88 5.03 -5.17
CA LEU A 64 -1.87 3.74 -5.87
C LEU A 64 -3.27 3.15 -6.03
N LEU A 65 -4.11 3.30 -5.00
CA LEU A 65 -5.42 2.63 -4.94
C LEU A 65 -6.59 3.53 -5.34
N HIS A 66 -6.33 4.78 -5.72
CA HIS A 66 -7.32 5.71 -6.26
C HIS A 66 -7.22 5.81 -7.76
#